data_AF-A0A3D8JYC3-F1
#
_entry.id   AF-A0A3D8JYC3-F1
#
_cell.length_a   1.000
_cell.length_b   1.000
_cell.length_c   1.000
_cell.angle_alpha   90.00
_cell.angle_beta   90.00
_cell.angle_gamma   90.00
#
_symmetry.space_group_name_H-M   'P 1'
#
loop_
_entity.id
_entity.type
_entity.pdbx_description
1 polymer ?
#
loop_
_entity_poly.entity_id
_entity_poly.type
_entity_poly.pdbx_seq_one_letter_code
_entity_poly.pdbx_strand_id
1 'polypeptide(L)'
;MTWEHVDFWHDHVQPIIQNHYVKWEDGANGPVPGIGIRADVGWNWHFYFWLAKRWNTVRPVARRDRRAVAWCLVVLGEDGKQLPIGMLTAVPAYASPYVDDDSELGFVWYLSDAPTEHYLQRGMPRVSGVASALLDITIQSRLDFVSDAAIFLHADPAGGTKLLEFYEDKCGMSRIWHDKRISSVRSVKAGEYFAMTDAKARTFASKFDPQRGL
;
A
#
# COMPACT_ATOMS: atom_id res chain seq x y z
N MET A 1 12.59 4.79 -3.13
CA MET A 1 11.83 5.53 -4.16
C MET A 1 12.49 6.88 -4.39
N THR A 2 12.69 7.28 -5.65
CA THR A 2 13.28 8.58 -6.04
C THR A 2 12.20 9.50 -6.62
N TRP A 3 12.53 10.77 -6.88
CA TRP A 3 11.63 11.65 -7.64
C TRP A 3 11.41 11.14 -9.06
N GLU A 4 12.45 10.62 -9.72
CA GLU A 4 12.33 10.01 -11.06
C GLU A 4 11.28 8.90 -11.12
N HIS A 5 11.22 8.04 -10.09
CA HIS A 5 10.17 7.01 -10.02
C HIS A 5 8.77 7.60 -9.84
N VAL A 6 8.66 8.68 -9.07
CA VAL A 6 7.39 9.38 -8.82
C VAL A 6 6.91 10.10 -10.08
N ASP A 7 7.81 10.80 -10.77
CA ASP A 7 7.55 11.48 -12.04
C ASP A 7 7.11 10.45 -13.08
N PHE A 8 7.87 9.37 -13.26
CA PHE A 8 7.51 8.30 -14.18
C PHE A 8 6.15 7.70 -13.87
N TRP A 9 5.87 7.40 -12.60
CA TRP A 9 4.57 6.83 -12.22
C TRP A 9 3.44 7.81 -12.51
N HIS A 10 3.59 9.07 -12.10
CA HIS A 10 2.55 10.08 -12.26
C HIS A 10 2.29 10.41 -13.73
N ASP A 11 3.33 10.47 -14.55
CA ASP A 11 3.23 10.92 -15.93
C ASP A 11 2.95 9.77 -16.92
N HIS A 12 3.24 8.53 -16.55
CA HIS A 12 3.07 7.37 -17.45
C HIS A 12 2.17 6.26 -16.92
N VAL A 13 2.15 5.99 -15.61
CA VAL A 13 1.34 4.89 -15.05
C VAL A 13 -0.04 5.38 -14.66
N GLN A 14 -0.11 6.53 -13.97
CA GLN A 14 -1.36 7.11 -13.51
C GLN A 14 -2.36 7.42 -14.65
N PRO A 15 -1.93 7.92 -15.83
CA PRO A 15 -2.85 8.12 -16.95
C PRO A 15 -3.43 6.82 -17.49
N ILE A 16 -2.66 5.72 -17.47
CA ILE A 16 -3.18 4.39 -17.84
C ILE A 16 -4.27 3.97 -16.84
N ILE A 17 -4.02 4.16 -15.54
CA ILE A 17 -5.01 3.86 -14.50
C ILE A 17 -6.28 4.69 -14.73
N GLN A 18 -6.15 5.99 -15.00
CA GLN A 18 -7.29 6.89 -15.25
C GLN A 18 -8.10 6.53 -16.50
N ASN A 19 -7.45 6.02 -17.55
CA ASN A 19 -8.11 5.71 -18.82
C ASN A 19 -8.80 4.34 -18.84
N HIS A 20 -8.35 3.40 -18.00
CA HIS A 20 -8.81 2.01 -18.04
C HIS A 20 -9.61 1.57 -16.79
N TYR A 21 -9.62 2.39 -15.74
CA TYR A 21 -10.22 2.04 -14.45
C TYR A 21 -11.06 3.18 -13.90
N VAL A 22 -12.07 2.82 -13.13
CA VAL A 22 -12.92 3.76 -12.39
C VAL A 22 -12.93 3.42 -10.90
N LYS A 23 -13.38 4.38 -10.10
CA LYS A 23 -13.69 4.13 -8.68
C LYS A 23 -15.02 3.39 -8.57
N TRP A 24 -15.13 2.54 -7.56
CA TRP A 24 -16.40 1.97 -7.16
C TRP A 24 -17.31 3.06 -6.60
N GLU A 25 -18.56 3.12 -7.08
CA GLU A 25 -19.62 3.94 -6.52
C GLU A 25 -20.69 3.02 -5.96
N ASP A 26 -21.05 3.21 -4.69
CA ASP A 26 -22.09 2.40 -4.04
C ASP A 26 -23.42 2.58 -4.76
N GLY A 27 -23.98 1.48 -5.27
CA GLY A 27 -25.25 1.47 -6.01
C GLY A 27 -25.13 1.62 -7.53
N ALA A 28 -23.92 1.72 -8.09
CA ALA A 28 -23.74 1.62 -9.54
C ALA A 28 -24.15 0.22 -10.04
N ASN A 29 -24.75 0.15 -11.23
CA ASN A 29 -25.14 -1.09 -11.91
C ASN A 29 -23.91 -1.89 -12.36
N GLY A 30 -23.12 -2.39 -11.41
CA GLY A 30 -21.86 -3.09 -11.65
C GLY A 30 -20.80 -2.24 -12.36
N PRO A 31 -19.58 -2.77 -12.51
CA PRO A 31 -18.60 -2.17 -13.40
C PRO A 31 -19.13 -2.21 -14.83
N VAL A 32 -18.94 -1.14 -15.60
CA VAL A 32 -19.14 -1.18 -17.05
C VAL A 32 -18.31 -2.34 -17.62
N PRO A 33 -18.89 -3.25 -18.42
CA PRO A 33 -18.16 -4.40 -18.96
C PRO A 33 -16.85 -3.96 -19.64
N GLY A 34 -15.73 -4.51 -19.18
CA GLY A 34 -14.39 -4.20 -19.71
C GLY A 34 -13.64 -3.06 -19.00
N ILE A 35 -14.27 -2.33 -18.07
CA ILE A 35 -13.60 -1.32 -17.24
C ILE A 35 -13.30 -1.89 -15.85
N GLY A 36 -12.04 -1.79 -15.42
CA GLY A 36 -11.63 -2.29 -14.11
C GLY A 36 -11.98 -1.32 -12.96
N ILE A 37 -12.01 -1.83 -11.73
CA ILE A 37 -12.18 -1.02 -10.52
C ILE A 37 -10.85 -0.87 -9.79
N ARG A 38 -10.49 0.37 -9.41
CA ARG A 38 -9.30 0.69 -8.64
C ARG A 38 -9.50 1.90 -7.72
N ALA A 39 -9.02 1.80 -6.48
CA ALA A 39 -9.08 2.89 -5.50
C ALA A 39 -8.16 4.07 -5.86
N ASP A 40 -7.06 3.80 -6.55
CA ASP A 40 -6.01 4.77 -6.84
C ASP A 40 -6.21 5.56 -8.15
N VAL A 41 -7.41 5.48 -8.73
CA VAL A 41 -7.81 6.37 -9.81
C VAL A 41 -7.78 7.82 -9.32
N GLY A 42 -7.06 8.68 -10.04
CA GLY A 42 -6.91 10.11 -9.69
C GLY A 42 -5.91 10.40 -8.57
N TRP A 43 -5.12 9.42 -8.13
CA TRP A 43 -4.09 9.65 -7.13
C TRP A 43 -2.96 10.57 -7.63
N ASN A 44 -2.44 11.42 -6.74
CA ASN A 44 -1.33 12.32 -7.02
C ASN A 44 -0.08 11.88 -6.24
N TRP A 45 0.80 11.15 -6.92
CA TRP A 45 2.02 10.62 -6.32
C TRP A 45 3.06 11.69 -5.98
N HIS A 46 3.11 12.81 -6.71
CA HIS A 46 3.95 13.95 -6.32
C HIS A 46 3.54 14.49 -4.95
N PHE A 47 2.24 14.68 -4.73
CA PHE A 47 1.70 15.14 -3.46
C PHE A 47 1.94 14.13 -2.33
N TYR A 48 1.69 12.84 -2.57
CA TYR A 48 1.89 11.81 -1.53
C TYR A 48 3.35 11.63 -1.15
N PHE A 49 4.26 11.65 -2.13
CA PHE A 49 5.69 11.57 -1.84
C PHE A 49 6.19 12.82 -1.11
N TRP A 50 5.71 14.01 -1.52
CA TRP A 50 5.98 15.25 -0.80
C TRP A 50 5.44 15.19 0.64
N LEU A 51 4.23 14.65 0.86
CA LEU A 51 3.64 14.49 2.18
C LEU A 51 4.47 13.57 3.07
N ALA A 52 4.97 12.45 2.53
CA ALA A 52 5.86 11.54 3.24
C ALA A 52 7.19 12.22 3.63
N LYS A 53 7.77 13.03 2.73
CA LYS A 53 8.96 13.84 3.04
C LYS A 53 8.66 14.87 4.12
N ARG A 54 7.55 15.60 4.00
CA ARG A 54 7.13 16.59 4.99
C ARG A 54 6.87 15.97 6.35
N TRP A 55 6.25 14.79 6.41
CA TRP A 55 6.08 13.99 7.63
C TRP A 55 7.43 13.77 8.34
N ASN A 56 8.47 13.45 7.59
CA ASN A 56 9.82 13.27 8.12
C ASN A 56 10.47 14.58 8.58
N THR A 57 10.20 15.70 7.90
CA THR A 57 10.74 17.03 8.26
C THR A 57 10.07 17.63 9.50
N VAL A 58 8.76 17.49 9.65
CA VAL A 58 7.99 18.08 10.78
C VAL A 58 8.09 17.26 12.07
N ARG A 59 8.67 16.07 12.01
CA ARG A 59 9.02 15.26 13.19
C ARG A 59 10.55 15.21 13.42
N PRO A 60 11.28 16.33 13.51
CA PRO A 60 12.74 16.33 13.44
C PRO A 60 13.46 15.85 14.72
N VAL A 61 12.73 15.32 15.71
CA VAL A 61 13.30 14.67 16.92
C VAL A 61 12.81 13.21 17.07
N ALA A 62 11.93 12.75 16.18
CA ALA A 62 11.27 11.46 16.34
C ALA A 62 12.18 10.28 15.95
N ARG A 63 12.09 9.24 16.76
CA ARG A 63 12.65 7.90 16.58
C ARG A 63 12.56 7.46 15.10
N ARG A 64 13.62 6.79 14.61
CA ARG A 64 13.75 6.39 13.19
C ARG A 64 12.59 5.52 12.71
N ASP A 65 12.04 4.68 13.60
CA ASP A 65 10.84 3.85 13.39
C ASP A 65 9.56 4.64 13.02
N ARG A 66 9.45 5.93 13.39
CA ARG A 66 8.27 6.77 13.09
C ARG A 66 8.40 7.57 11.80
N ARG A 67 9.51 7.41 11.06
CA ARG A 67 9.73 8.09 9.78
C ARG A 67 9.00 7.35 8.67
N ALA A 68 8.35 8.08 7.79
CA ALA A 68 7.79 7.52 6.58
C ALA A 68 8.91 7.00 5.68
N VAL A 69 8.75 5.78 5.19
CA VAL A 69 9.58 5.13 4.17
C VAL A 69 8.84 5.11 2.85
N ALA A 70 9.59 5.06 1.76
CA ALA A 70 9.07 5.16 0.39
C ALA A 70 9.81 4.19 -0.54
N TRP A 71 9.09 3.20 -1.05
CA TRP A 71 9.62 2.12 -1.87
C TRP A 71 8.99 2.12 -3.26
N CYS A 72 9.80 1.74 -4.25
CA CYS A 72 9.35 1.51 -5.62
C CYS A 72 9.89 0.14 -6.01
N LEU A 73 9.00 -0.78 -6.38
CA LEU A 73 9.39 -2.03 -7.02
C LEU A 73 9.61 -1.75 -8.50
N VAL A 74 10.72 -2.25 -9.03
CA VAL A 74 11.08 -2.11 -10.44
C VAL A 74 11.38 -3.47 -11.05
N VAL A 75 11.06 -3.65 -12.32
CA VAL A 75 11.60 -4.72 -13.14
C VAL A 75 12.77 -4.15 -13.93
N LEU A 76 13.87 -4.90 -14.00
CA LEU A 76 15.01 -4.55 -14.84
C LEU A 76 14.77 -5.16 -16.23
N GLY A 77 14.67 -4.30 -17.24
CA GLY A 77 14.68 -4.72 -18.65
C GLY A 77 16.07 -5.21 -19.06
N GLU A 78 16.13 -5.92 -20.19
CA GLU A 78 17.39 -6.40 -20.76
C GLU A 78 18.35 -5.25 -21.16
N ASP A 79 17.78 -4.08 -21.48
CA ASP A 79 18.53 -2.85 -21.78
C ASP A 79 19.01 -2.10 -20.51
N GLY A 80 18.82 -2.71 -19.33
CA GLY A 80 19.17 -2.14 -18.03
C GLY A 80 18.21 -1.06 -17.54
N LYS A 81 17.15 -0.74 -18.29
CA LYS A 81 16.17 0.26 -17.84
C LYS A 81 15.31 -0.31 -16.74
N GLN A 82 15.08 0.52 -15.73
CA GLN A 82 14.18 0.22 -14.63
C GLN A 82 12.75 0.58 -15.03
N LEU A 83 11.85 -0.38 -14.86
CA LEU A 83 10.43 -0.21 -15.06
C LEU A 83 9.70 -0.24 -13.72
N PRO A 84 9.21 0.89 -13.20
CA PRO A 84 8.36 0.94 -12.01
C PRO A 84 7.10 0.09 -12.14
N ILE A 85 6.93 -0.87 -11.24
CA ILE A 85 5.77 -1.78 -11.21
C ILE A 85 4.96 -1.69 -9.93
N GLY A 86 5.47 -1.05 -8.88
CA GLY A 86 4.70 -0.86 -7.65
C GLY A 86 5.26 0.28 -6.82
N MET A 87 4.37 1.03 -6.18
CA MET A 87 4.67 2.20 -5.36
C MET A 87 4.14 2.00 -3.95
N LEU A 88 4.97 2.34 -2.95
CA LEU A 88 4.63 2.21 -1.55
C LEU A 88 5.14 3.41 -0.76
N THR A 89 4.32 3.92 0.13
CA THR A 89 4.76 4.68 1.29
C THR A 89 4.17 4.07 2.54
N ALA A 90 4.97 3.98 3.60
CA ALA A 90 4.57 3.40 4.87
C ALA A 90 5.25 4.11 6.03
N VAL A 91 4.71 3.95 7.24
CA VAL A 91 5.34 4.40 8.49
C VAL A 91 5.57 3.18 9.38
N PRO A 92 6.81 2.79 9.70
CA PRO A 92 7.09 1.57 10.45
C PRO A 92 6.43 1.50 11.83
N ALA A 93 6.30 2.63 12.53
CA ALA A 93 5.57 2.76 13.79
C ALA A 93 4.59 3.93 13.75
N TYR A 94 3.30 3.61 13.78
CA TYR A 94 2.18 4.54 13.80
C TYR A 94 1.15 4.12 14.84
N ALA A 95 0.40 5.07 15.40
CA ALA A 95 -0.59 4.78 16.44
C ALA A 95 -1.57 3.67 16.02
N SER A 96 -1.78 2.70 16.91
CA SER A 96 -2.64 1.54 16.67
C SER A 96 -4.09 1.93 16.33
N PRO A 97 -4.75 1.22 15.40
CA PRO A 97 -6.17 1.40 15.10
C PRO A 97 -7.13 0.73 16.09
N TYR A 98 -6.65 -0.03 17.10
CA TYR A 98 -7.51 -0.70 18.08
C TYR A 98 -7.89 0.21 19.26
N VAL A 99 -9.15 0.20 19.69
CA VAL A 99 -9.61 0.94 20.89
C VAL A 99 -8.80 0.46 22.10
N ASP A 100 -8.46 1.39 23.00
CA ASP A 100 -7.69 1.13 24.22
C ASP A 100 -6.30 0.49 24.03
N ASP A 101 -5.78 0.51 22.80
CA ASP A 101 -4.44 0.05 22.46
C ASP A 101 -3.51 1.24 22.16
N ASP A 102 -2.60 1.55 23.09
CA ASP A 102 -1.61 2.61 22.93
C ASP A 102 -0.33 2.15 22.22
N SER A 103 -0.29 0.91 21.71
CA SER A 103 0.83 0.41 20.91
C SER A 103 0.92 1.09 19.54
N GLU A 104 1.99 0.77 18.82
CA GLU A 104 2.23 1.24 17.47
C GLU A 104 2.27 0.06 16.52
N LEU A 105 1.65 0.18 15.35
CA LEU A 105 1.71 -0.79 14.25
C LEU A 105 2.32 -0.13 13.01
N GLY A 106 2.84 -0.93 12.09
CA GLY A 106 3.31 -0.42 10.79
C GLY A 106 2.12 0.02 9.95
N PHE A 107 2.10 1.26 9.50
CA PHE A 107 1.01 1.81 8.72
C PHE A 107 1.38 1.85 7.23
N VAL A 108 0.69 1.06 6.41
CA VAL A 108 0.75 1.20 4.94
C VAL A 108 -0.08 2.42 4.57
N TRP A 109 0.58 3.49 4.13
CA TRP A 109 -0.09 4.77 3.88
C TRP A 109 -0.66 4.83 2.46
N TYR A 110 0.16 4.56 1.46
CA TYR A 110 -0.25 4.49 0.05
C TYR A 110 0.43 3.28 -0.59
N LEU A 111 -0.34 2.48 -1.31
CA LEU A 111 0.13 1.29 -2.02
C LEU A 111 -0.56 1.21 -3.37
N SER A 112 0.20 0.97 -4.43
CA SER A 112 -0.33 0.77 -5.78
C SER A 112 0.53 -0.19 -6.59
N ASP A 113 -0.09 -1.10 -7.33
CA ASP A 113 0.57 -1.94 -8.33
C ASP A 113 0.27 -1.47 -9.76
N ALA A 114 1.18 -1.71 -10.69
CA ALA A 114 1.00 -1.28 -12.07
C ALA A 114 -0.17 -2.06 -12.72
N PRO A 115 -1.02 -1.38 -13.51
CA PRO A 115 -2.10 -2.05 -14.24
C PRO A 115 -1.53 -2.97 -15.33
N THR A 116 -2.28 -3.98 -15.76
CA THR A 116 -1.83 -4.94 -16.80
C THR A 116 -1.38 -4.23 -18.08
N GLU A 117 -2.09 -3.18 -18.47
CA GLU A 117 -1.85 -2.36 -19.65
C GLU A 117 -0.46 -1.72 -19.64
N HIS A 118 0.08 -1.40 -18.47
CA HIS A 118 1.42 -0.85 -18.30
C HIS A 118 2.51 -1.82 -18.77
N TYR A 119 2.34 -3.12 -18.50
CA TYR A 119 3.24 -4.18 -18.94
C TYR A 119 3.08 -4.45 -20.44
N LEU A 120 1.83 -4.51 -20.92
CA LEU A 120 1.52 -4.80 -22.32
C LEU A 120 2.09 -3.74 -23.27
N GLN A 121 2.01 -2.46 -22.92
CA GLN A 121 2.60 -1.36 -23.71
C GLN A 121 4.12 -1.49 -23.87
N ARG A 122 4.78 -2.29 -23.03
CA ARG A 122 6.23 -2.53 -23.04
C ARG A 122 6.60 -3.92 -23.53
N GLY A 123 5.62 -4.69 -24.03
CA GLY A 123 5.83 -6.06 -24.52
C GLY A 123 6.24 -7.03 -23.41
N MET A 124 5.91 -6.74 -22.15
CA MET A 124 6.32 -7.55 -21.00
C MET A 124 5.14 -8.35 -20.44
N PRO A 125 5.36 -9.58 -19.95
CA PRO A 125 4.36 -10.29 -19.18
C PRO A 125 4.09 -9.55 -17.86
N ARG A 126 2.83 -9.55 -17.41
CA ARG A 126 2.46 -8.97 -16.13
C ARG A 126 3.12 -9.74 -14.98
N VAL A 127 3.81 -9.02 -14.11
CA VAL A 127 4.31 -9.58 -12.84
C VAL A 127 3.13 -9.72 -11.88
N SER A 128 2.92 -10.93 -11.36
CA SER A 128 1.87 -11.19 -10.36
C SER A 128 2.39 -10.98 -8.94
N GLY A 129 1.49 -10.72 -7.99
CA GLY A 129 1.84 -10.62 -6.57
C GLY A 129 2.53 -9.32 -6.13
N VAL A 130 2.61 -8.29 -6.99
CA VAL A 130 3.29 -7.01 -6.68
C VAL A 130 2.73 -6.35 -5.41
N ALA A 131 1.41 -6.23 -5.29
CA ALA A 131 0.78 -5.66 -4.09
C ALA A 131 1.13 -6.44 -2.81
N SER A 132 1.16 -7.76 -2.89
CA SER A 132 1.55 -8.63 -1.77
C SER A 132 3.02 -8.45 -1.39
N ALA A 133 3.91 -8.29 -2.38
CA ALA A 133 5.32 -7.98 -2.14
C ALA A 133 5.51 -6.59 -1.50
N LEU A 134 4.71 -5.58 -1.87
CA LEU A 134 4.74 -4.27 -1.21
C LEU A 134 4.28 -4.36 0.26
N LEU A 135 3.31 -5.21 0.58
CA LEU A 135 2.94 -5.49 1.97
C LEU A 135 4.08 -6.15 2.74
N ASP A 136 4.76 -7.16 2.15
CA ASP A 136 5.94 -7.77 2.75
C ASP A 136 7.06 -6.73 2.97
N ILE A 137 7.33 -5.85 2.00
CA ILE A 137 8.29 -4.74 2.19
C ILE A 137 7.91 -3.86 3.38
N THR A 138 6.61 -3.63 3.63
CA THR A 138 6.18 -2.88 4.82
C THR A 138 6.47 -3.65 6.10
N ILE A 139 6.22 -4.97 6.11
CA ILE A 139 6.53 -5.84 7.25
C ILE A 139 8.04 -5.84 7.53
N GLN A 140 8.88 -6.02 6.51
CA GLN A 140 10.33 -6.00 6.66
C GLN A 140 10.82 -4.62 7.11
N SER A 141 10.29 -3.55 6.51
CA SER A 141 10.62 -2.18 6.93
C SER A 141 10.27 -1.94 8.40
N ARG A 142 9.23 -2.59 8.94
CA ARG A 142 8.91 -2.54 10.36
C ARG A 142 9.90 -3.35 11.19
N LEU A 143 10.17 -4.59 10.80
CA LEU A 143 11.11 -5.48 11.48
C LEU A 143 12.53 -4.89 11.59
N ASP A 144 12.94 -4.10 10.61
CA ASP A 144 14.23 -3.38 10.62
C ASP A 144 14.34 -2.34 11.75
N PHE A 145 13.22 -1.87 12.31
CA PHE A 145 13.21 -0.85 13.36
C PHE A 145 12.52 -1.29 14.67
N VAL A 146 11.64 -2.28 14.62
CA VAL A 146 10.81 -2.75 15.74
C VAL A 146 10.81 -4.28 15.73
N SER A 147 10.83 -4.92 16.89
CA SER A 147 10.93 -6.40 17.01
C SER A 147 9.64 -7.16 16.66
N ASP A 148 8.65 -6.50 16.05
CA ASP A 148 7.38 -7.11 15.67
C ASP A 148 6.98 -6.72 14.24
N ALA A 149 6.20 -7.59 13.59
CA ALA A 149 5.79 -7.50 12.20
C ALA A 149 4.38 -6.90 12.02
N ALA A 150 3.72 -6.44 13.09
CA ALA A 150 2.31 -6.05 13.02
C ALA A 150 2.11 -4.82 12.13
N ILE A 151 1.21 -4.93 11.15
CA ILE A 151 0.91 -3.84 10.21
C ILE A 151 -0.59 -3.62 10.09
N PHE A 152 -0.98 -2.44 9.63
CA PHE A 152 -2.34 -2.11 9.25
C PHE A 152 -2.39 -1.13 8.08
N LEU A 153 -3.54 -1.05 7.45
CA LEU A 153 -3.80 -0.18 6.31
C LEU A 153 -5.25 0.27 6.28
N HIS A 154 -5.50 1.34 5.54
CA HIS A 154 -6.84 1.78 5.18
C HIS A 154 -7.14 1.30 3.76
N ALA A 155 -8.19 0.51 3.58
CA ALA A 155 -8.70 0.12 2.26
C ALA A 155 -9.81 1.08 1.86
N ASP A 156 -9.54 1.94 0.88
CA ASP A 156 -10.51 2.88 0.36
C ASP A 156 -11.70 2.10 -0.27
N PRO A 157 -12.95 2.33 0.18
CA PRO A 157 -14.15 1.69 -0.38
C PRO A 157 -14.28 1.86 -1.90
N ALA A 158 -13.68 2.90 -2.48
CA ALA A 158 -13.61 3.11 -3.92
C ALA A 158 -12.86 1.98 -4.67
N GLY A 159 -12.12 1.11 -3.98
CA GLY A 159 -11.52 -0.09 -4.53
C GLY A 159 -12.51 -1.25 -4.75
N GLY A 160 -13.74 -1.12 -4.28
CA GLY A 160 -14.79 -2.14 -4.37
C GLY A 160 -14.50 -3.40 -3.56
N THR A 161 -15.39 -4.39 -3.67
CA THR A 161 -15.32 -5.64 -2.89
C THR A 161 -14.04 -6.43 -3.14
N LYS A 162 -13.54 -6.42 -4.38
CA LYS A 162 -12.27 -7.07 -4.76
C LYS A 162 -11.09 -6.62 -3.91
N LEU A 163 -11.04 -5.33 -3.52
CA LEU A 163 -9.98 -4.82 -2.67
C LEU A 163 -10.08 -5.39 -1.25
N LEU A 164 -11.30 -5.51 -0.72
CA LEU A 164 -11.56 -6.08 0.60
C LEU A 164 -11.20 -7.57 0.62
N GLU A 165 -11.67 -8.34 -0.37
CA GLU A 165 -11.34 -9.77 -0.57
C GLU A 165 -9.83 -9.99 -0.73
N PHE A 166 -9.13 -9.07 -1.41
CA PHE A 166 -7.67 -9.14 -1.51
C PHE A 166 -7.02 -9.08 -0.12
N TYR A 167 -7.40 -8.12 0.72
CA TYR A 167 -6.80 -7.98 2.05
C TYR A 167 -7.23 -9.10 3.02
N GLU A 168 -8.50 -9.50 3.01
CA GLU A 168 -9.02 -10.57 3.88
C GLU A 168 -8.50 -11.94 3.45
N ASP A 169 -8.79 -12.35 2.22
CA ASP A 169 -8.64 -13.75 1.81
C ASP A 169 -7.22 -14.04 1.32
N LYS A 170 -6.61 -13.12 0.57
CA LYS A 170 -5.26 -13.36 -0.01
C LYS A 170 -4.16 -12.97 0.96
N CYS A 171 -4.32 -11.86 1.66
CA CYS A 171 -3.34 -11.36 2.61
C CYS A 171 -3.57 -11.93 4.02
N GLY A 172 -4.77 -12.36 4.39
CA GLY A 172 -5.07 -12.86 5.74
C GLY A 172 -5.22 -11.74 6.77
N MET A 173 -5.49 -10.51 6.33
CA MET A 173 -5.72 -9.37 7.22
C MET A 173 -7.08 -9.46 7.87
N SER A 174 -7.20 -8.90 9.07
CA SER A 174 -8.46 -8.80 9.81
C SER A 174 -9.03 -7.40 9.66
N ARG A 175 -10.29 -7.31 9.25
CA ARG A 175 -11.03 -6.06 9.17
C ARG A 175 -11.34 -5.53 10.57
N ILE A 176 -11.11 -4.23 10.77
CA ILE A 176 -11.29 -3.54 12.04
C ILE A 176 -12.57 -2.73 11.99
N TRP A 177 -13.48 -3.01 12.92
CA TRP A 177 -14.79 -2.37 13.05
C TRP A 177 -14.86 -1.32 14.16
N HIS A 178 -13.71 -0.95 14.71
CA HIS A 178 -13.61 -0.04 15.85
C HIS A 178 -13.66 1.43 15.43
N ASP A 179 -14.31 2.24 16.27
CA ASP A 179 -14.39 3.69 16.12
C ASP A 179 -13.20 4.43 16.73
N LYS A 180 -11.97 4.01 16.41
CA LYS A 180 -10.76 4.73 16.85
C LYS A 180 -10.25 5.68 15.78
N ARG A 181 -9.93 6.89 16.21
CA ARG A 181 -9.20 7.87 15.39
C ARG A 181 -7.69 7.61 15.50
N ILE A 182 -7.04 7.27 14.39
CA ILE A 182 -5.59 6.99 14.35
C ILE A 182 -4.71 8.26 14.32
N SER A 183 -5.27 9.41 13.98
CA SER A 183 -4.60 10.72 14.11
C SER A 183 -5.61 11.87 14.08
N SER A 184 -5.24 13.03 14.61
CA SER A 184 -6.10 14.22 14.70
C SER A 184 -6.64 14.70 13.34
N VAL A 185 -5.97 14.36 12.24
CA VAL A 185 -6.30 14.78 10.88
C VAL A 185 -7.07 13.73 10.07
N ARG A 186 -7.31 12.53 10.63
CA ARG A 186 -8.07 11.46 9.97
C ARG A 186 -9.42 11.28 10.63
N SER A 187 -10.46 11.12 9.82
CA SER A 187 -11.78 10.71 10.32
C SER A 187 -11.75 9.26 10.80
N VAL A 188 -12.73 8.91 11.63
CA VAL A 188 -12.96 7.52 12.02
C VAL A 188 -13.54 6.78 10.81
N LYS A 189 -13.00 5.60 10.52
CA LYS A 189 -13.36 4.79 9.35
C LYS A 189 -13.56 3.32 9.72
N ALA A 190 -14.52 3.06 10.60
CA ALA A 190 -14.87 1.70 11.00
C ALA A 190 -15.20 0.84 9.77
N GLY A 191 -14.66 -0.36 9.71
CA GLY A 191 -14.81 -1.26 8.58
C GLY A 191 -13.97 -0.88 7.36
N GLU A 192 -13.15 0.17 7.38
CA GLU A 192 -12.24 0.47 6.26
C GLU A 192 -10.79 0.17 6.60
N TYR A 193 -10.48 -0.20 7.85
CA TYR A 193 -9.14 -0.57 8.28
C TYR A 193 -8.94 -2.09 8.30
N PHE A 194 -7.75 -2.53 7.91
CA PHE A 194 -7.34 -3.93 7.90
C PHE A 194 -5.99 -4.05 8.60
N ALA A 195 -5.82 -5.08 9.43
CA ALA A 195 -4.58 -5.29 10.17
C ALA A 195 -4.11 -6.75 10.17
N MET A 196 -2.80 -6.93 10.28
CA MET A 196 -2.15 -8.18 10.66
C MET A 196 -1.53 -8.00 12.04
N THR A 197 -1.75 -8.97 12.93
CA THR A 197 -0.93 -9.13 14.12
C THR A 197 0.48 -9.60 13.72
N ASP A 198 1.45 -9.52 14.63
CA ASP A 198 2.81 -10.01 14.40
C ASP A 198 2.82 -11.45 13.84
N ALA A 199 2.12 -12.38 14.48
CA ALA A 199 2.02 -13.76 14.04
C ALA A 199 1.43 -13.91 12.61
N LYS A 200 0.37 -13.16 12.28
CA LYS A 200 -0.24 -13.18 10.94
C LYS A 200 0.70 -12.59 9.90
N ALA A 201 1.40 -11.51 10.23
CA ALA A 201 2.34 -10.85 9.34
C ALA A 201 3.57 -11.74 9.05
N ARG A 202 4.12 -12.43 10.05
CA ARG A 202 5.19 -13.43 9.85
C ARG A 202 4.75 -14.59 8.98
N THR A 203 3.54 -15.12 9.22
CA THR A 203 2.93 -16.17 8.39
C THR A 203 2.72 -15.70 6.94
N PHE A 204 2.37 -14.43 6.74
CA PHE A 204 2.26 -13.84 5.41
C PHE A 204 3.63 -13.69 4.74
N ALA A 205 4.63 -13.15 5.45
CA ALA A 205 5.99 -12.96 4.96
C ALA A 205 6.68 -14.29 4.62
N SER A 206 6.38 -15.37 5.33
CA SER A 206 6.95 -16.70 5.08
C SER A 206 6.54 -17.30 3.72
N LYS A 207 5.52 -16.73 3.05
CA LYS A 207 5.15 -17.08 1.67
C LYS A 207 6.20 -16.62 0.65
N PHE A 208 6.97 -15.58 0.98
CA PHE A 208 8.03 -15.03 0.12
C PHE A 208 9.42 -15.56 0.48
N ASP A 209 9.64 -15.84 1.77
CA ASP A 209 10.89 -16.38 2.28
C ASP A 209 10.61 -17.19 3.57
N PRO A 210 10.72 -18.53 3.54
CA PRO A 210 10.40 -19.38 4.68
C PRO A 210 11.14 -19.04 5.98
N GLN A 211 12.34 -18.44 5.90
CA GLN A 211 13.12 -18.08 7.09
C GLN A 211 12.48 -16.94 7.90
N ARG A 212 11.52 -16.20 7.31
CA ARG A 212 10.83 -15.07 7.94
C ARG A 212 9.61 -15.46 8.77
N GLY A 213 9.25 -16.75 8.80
CA GLY A 213 8.16 -17.29 9.62
C GLY A 213 8.56 -17.66 11.05
N LEU A 214 9.84 -17.50 11.41
CA LEU A 214 10.41 -17.84 12.70
C LEU A 214 10.39 -16.67 13.70
#